data_AF-A0A933V247-F1
#
_entry.id   AF-A0A933V247-F1
#
_cell.length_a   1.000
_cell.length_b   1.000
_cell.length_c   1.000
_cell.angle_alpha   90.00
_cell.angle_beta   90.00
_cell.angle_gamma   90.00
#
_symmetry.space_group_name_H-M   'P 1'
#
loop_
_entity.id
_entity.type
_entity.pdbx_description
1 polymer ?
#
loop_
_entity_poly.entity_id
_entity_poly.type
_entity_poly.pdbx_seq_one_letter_code
_entity_poly.pdbx_strand_id
1 'polypeptide(L)'
;MSVIGNLELKKLLGREKLAERLFITPLLNPELQINEASIDIRLGNDFIVTRRGNLAKLDPTTQDVAEHRYQMKHFVNFRERFYLHPHELVLAGTLEHFRLPVDVSATVTSRSQWGRAGLVIATATAVHPGFCGTITLELLNLGEVPLVLYPGTSVAQIVFYDCKGGIPYEGAMAHRTGAHFANLSRDKKMVDREFWLPT
;
A
#
# COMPACT_ATOMS: atom_id res chain seq x y z
N MET A 1 -1.31 11.60 -18.63
CA MET A 1 -0.75 11.52 -17.27
C MET A 1 0.76 11.42 -17.42
N SER A 2 1.51 12.47 -17.12
CA SER A 2 2.99 12.48 -17.19
C SER A 2 3.57 11.82 -15.94
N VAL A 3 4.61 11.01 -16.12
CA VAL A 3 5.39 10.46 -15.00
C VAL A 3 6.34 11.54 -14.51
N ILE A 4 6.43 11.72 -13.19
CA ILE A 4 7.33 12.68 -12.55
C ILE A 4 8.70 12.02 -12.37
N GLY A 5 9.71 12.54 -13.08
CA GLY A 5 11.09 12.03 -13.02
C GLY A 5 11.88 12.50 -11.79
N ASN A 6 13.06 11.92 -11.57
CA ASN A 6 13.95 12.13 -10.41
C ASN A 6 14.16 13.61 -10.04
N LEU A 7 14.51 14.44 -11.03
CA LEU A 7 14.78 15.87 -10.80
C LEU A 7 13.56 16.60 -10.25
N GLU A 8 12.37 16.28 -10.76
CA GLU A 8 11.14 16.90 -10.32
C GLU A 8 10.66 16.33 -8.98
N LEU A 9 10.84 15.01 -8.74
CA LEU A 9 10.62 14.40 -7.43
C LEU A 9 11.42 15.10 -6.33
N LYS A 10 12.69 15.40 -6.57
CA LYS A 10 13.53 16.14 -5.63
C LYS A 10 12.99 17.54 -5.34
N LYS A 11 12.44 18.23 -6.35
CA LYS A 11 11.77 19.53 -6.14
C LYS A 11 10.50 19.37 -5.30
N LEU A 12 9.66 18.37 -5.58
CA LEU A 12 8.44 18.10 -4.80
C LEU A 12 8.73 17.84 -3.33
N LEU A 13 9.79 17.07 -3.04
CA LEU A 13 10.26 16.81 -1.68
C LEU A 13 10.82 18.09 -1.01
N GLY A 14 11.35 19.03 -1.78
CA GLY A 14 11.98 20.27 -1.31
C GLY A 14 11.08 21.51 -1.21
N ARG A 15 9.85 21.49 -1.77
CA ARG A 15 8.92 22.65 -1.80
C ARG A 15 8.77 23.33 -0.43
N GLU A 16 8.99 24.63 -0.28
CA GLU A 16 8.94 25.30 1.05
C GLU A 16 7.55 25.25 1.70
N LYS A 17 6.50 25.45 0.91
CA LYS A 17 5.13 25.43 1.40
C LYS A 17 4.70 24.00 1.71
N LEU A 18 4.52 23.71 3.01
CA LEU A 18 4.20 22.36 3.49
C LEU A 18 2.95 21.78 2.84
N ALA A 19 1.91 22.58 2.56
CA ALA A 19 0.69 22.09 1.91
C ALA A 19 0.94 21.49 0.51
N GLU A 20 1.98 21.95 -0.19
CA GLU A 20 2.32 21.57 -1.56
C GLU A 20 3.50 20.59 -1.63
N ARG A 21 4.19 20.35 -0.51
CA ARG A 21 5.33 19.44 -0.44
C ARG A 21 4.88 17.98 -0.40
N LEU A 22 5.59 17.12 -1.14
CA LEU A 22 5.52 15.66 -1.00
C LEU A 22 6.30 15.23 0.25
N PHE A 23 5.65 14.50 1.15
CA PHE A 23 6.32 13.92 2.32
C PHE A 23 6.41 12.42 2.17
N ILE A 24 7.61 11.90 2.40
CA ILE A 24 7.90 10.48 2.50
C ILE A 24 8.82 10.35 3.70
N THR A 25 8.34 9.72 4.77
CA THR A 25 9.10 9.61 6.02
C THR A 25 8.94 8.25 6.68
N PRO A 26 10.03 7.58 7.08
CA PRO A 26 11.41 8.01 6.89
C PRO A 26 11.88 7.74 5.45
N LEU A 27 12.67 8.64 4.85
CA LEU A 27 13.45 8.36 3.65
C LEU A 27 14.91 8.16 4.07
N LEU A 28 15.26 6.93 4.49
CA LEU A 28 16.51 6.69 5.23
C LEU A 28 17.77 6.79 4.34
N ASN A 29 17.66 6.46 3.06
CA ASN A 29 18.76 6.63 2.12
C ASN A 29 18.23 7.18 0.78
N PRO A 30 18.06 8.51 0.66
CA PRO A 30 17.50 9.13 -0.54
C PRO A 30 18.30 8.84 -1.82
N GLU A 31 19.62 8.66 -1.71
CA GLU A 31 20.49 8.39 -2.87
C GLU A 31 20.25 7.01 -3.47
N LEU A 32 19.94 6.01 -2.64
CA LEU A 32 19.62 4.65 -3.09
C LEU A 32 18.12 4.39 -3.28
N GLN A 33 17.25 5.18 -2.64
CA GLN A 33 15.80 4.99 -2.71
C GLN A 33 15.15 5.76 -3.87
N ILE A 34 15.70 6.91 -4.29
CA ILE A 34 15.12 7.69 -5.38
C ILE A 34 15.76 7.27 -6.70
N ASN A 35 15.00 6.54 -7.52
CA ASN A 35 15.40 6.07 -8.84
C ASN A 35 15.12 7.14 -9.92
N GLU A 36 15.24 6.79 -11.19
CA GLU A 36 15.06 7.67 -12.34
C GLU A 36 13.65 8.28 -12.43
N ALA A 37 12.62 7.52 -12.05
CA ALA A 37 11.21 7.94 -12.11
C ALA A 37 10.32 7.26 -11.04
N SER A 38 10.94 6.73 -9.99
CA SER A 38 10.25 6.06 -8.90
C SER A 38 10.99 6.23 -7.58
N ILE A 39 10.32 5.90 -6.48
CA ILE A 39 10.95 5.80 -5.16
C ILE A 39 10.73 4.38 -4.64
N ASP A 40 11.79 3.71 -4.24
CA ASP A 40 11.76 2.41 -3.60
C ASP A 40 11.07 2.50 -2.23
N ILE A 41 10.08 1.64 -2.03
CA ILE A 41 9.25 1.53 -0.83
C ILE A 41 9.72 0.36 0.00
N ARG A 42 9.85 0.55 1.31
CA ARG A 42 10.33 -0.48 2.22
C ARG A 42 9.18 -1.16 2.96
N LEU A 43 9.40 -2.43 3.27
CA LEU A 43 8.50 -3.25 4.05
C LEU A 43 8.49 -2.80 5.51
N GLY A 44 7.31 -2.58 6.10
CA GLY A 44 7.15 -2.32 7.53
C GLY A 44 7.25 -3.60 8.38
N ASN A 45 6.90 -3.47 9.65
CA ASN A 45 7.03 -4.53 10.66
C ASN A 45 5.69 -5.21 10.98
N ASP A 46 4.58 -4.58 10.59
CA ASP A 46 3.22 -5.07 10.84
C ASP A 46 2.70 -5.86 9.65
N PHE A 47 2.29 -7.10 9.92
CA PHE A 47 1.70 -8.03 8.96
C PHE A 47 0.31 -8.45 9.41
N ILE A 48 -0.61 -8.61 8.47
CA ILE A 48 -1.90 -9.28 8.69
C ILE A 48 -1.91 -10.54 7.84
N VAL A 49 -1.89 -11.68 8.52
CA VAL A 49 -1.94 -13.00 7.87
C VAL A 49 -3.39 -13.46 7.84
N THR A 50 -3.87 -13.77 6.63
CA THR A 50 -5.18 -14.39 6.46
C THR A 50 -5.06 -15.88 6.78
N ARG A 51 -5.90 -16.36 7.70
CA ARG A 51 -5.98 -17.77 8.06
C ARG A 51 -7.25 -18.36 7.51
N ARG A 52 -7.21 -19.65 7.16
CA ARG A 52 -8.43 -20.42 6.89
C ARG A 52 -9.24 -20.50 8.17
N GLY A 53 -10.18 -19.57 8.33
CA GLY A 53 -11.17 -19.60 9.39
C GLY A 53 -12.24 -20.65 9.10
N ASN A 54 -12.91 -21.15 10.15
CA ASN A 54 -14.12 -21.95 9.98
C ASN A 54 -15.30 -21.03 9.63
N LEU A 55 -15.30 -20.52 8.41
CA LEU A 55 -16.28 -19.60 7.83
C LEU A 55 -16.86 -20.22 6.57
N ALA A 56 -18.19 -20.20 6.43
CA ALA A 56 -18.85 -20.69 5.22
C ALA A 56 -18.62 -19.76 4.02
N LYS A 57 -18.59 -18.44 4.26
CA LYS A 57 -18.35 -17.40 3.25
C LYS A 57 -17.84 -16.11 3.89
N LEU A 58 -17.25 -15.26 3.07
CA LEU A 58 -17.06 -13.83 3.36
C LEU A 58 -17.97 -13.05 2.41
N ASP A 59 -18.97 -12.37 2.97
CA ASP A 59 -19.87 -11.51 2.20
C ASP A 59 -19.39 -10.06 2.36
N PRO A 60 -18.91 -9.41 1.29
CA PRO A 60 -18.35 -8.06 1.40
C PRO A 60 -19.44 -7.00 1.66
N THR A 61 -20.72 -7.34 1.51
CA THR A 61 -21.85 -6.44 1.65
C THR A 61 -22.42 -6.39 3.08
N THR A 62 -21.99 -7.30 3.95
CA THR A 62 -22.46 -7.41 5.33
C THR A 62 -21.31 -7.38 6.34
N GLN A 63 -21.61 -7.19 7.62
CA GLN A 63 -20.63 -7.22 8.73
C GLN A 63 -20.75 -8.47 9.59
N ASP A 64 -21.14 -9.59 8.98
CA ASP A 64 -21.54 -10.78 9.75
C ASP A 64 -20.36 -11.57 10.30
N VAL A 65 -19.14 -11.25 9.85
CA VAL A 65 -17.92 -11.96 10.23
C VAL A 65 -16.95 -10.99 10.91
N ALA A 66 -16.65 -11.27 12.18
CA ALA A 66 -15.62 -10.54 12.89
C ALA A 66 -14.23 -10.86 12.29
N GLU A 67 -13.47 -9.81 11.95
CA GLU A 67 -12.17 -9.89 11.24
C GLU A 67 -11.17 -10.85 11.91
N HIS A 68 -11.12 -10.88 13.25
CA HIS A 68 -10.23 -11.75 14.02
C HIS A 68 -10.49 -13.26 13.80
N ARG A 69 -11.62 -13.65 13.20
CA ARG A 69 -11.93 -15.06 12.89
C ARG A 69 -11.11 -15.62 11.74
N TYR A 70 -10.55 -14.76 10.89
CA TYR A 70 -9.78 -15.16 9.71
C TYR A 70 -8.53 -14.29 9.48
N GLN A 71 -8.22 -13.36 10.39
CA GLN A 71 -7.05 -12.50 10.32
C GLN A 71 -6.27 -12.55 11.63
N MET A 72 -4.94 -12.62 11.52
CA MET A 72 -4.05 -12.49 12.66
C MET A 72 -3.00 -11.43 12.37
N LYS A 73 -2.85 -10.48 13.30
CA LYS A 73 -1.77 -9.50 13.28
C LYS A 73 -0.48 -10.15 13.78
N HIS A 74 0.61 -9.91 13.07
CA HIS A 74 1.96 -10.35 13.42
C HIS A 74 2.91 -9.16 13.34
N PHE A 75 3.76 -9.02 14.35
CA PHE A 75 4.83 -8.04 14.36
C PHE A 75 6.16 -8.76 14.25
N VAL A 76 7.04 -8.30 13.37
CA VAL A 76 8.37 -8.88 13.16
C VAL A 76 9.41 -7.78 13.37
N ASN A 77 10.44 -8.04 14.19
CA ASN A 77 11.47 -7.03 14.41
C ASN A 77 12.32 -6.80 13.15
N PHE A 78 12.97 -5.66 13.06
CA PHE A 78 14.03 -5.48 12.05
C PHE A 78 15.10 -6.55 12.21
N ARG A 79 15.64 -7.04 11.09
CA ARG A 79 16.62 -8.15 11.00
C ARG A 79 16.07 -9.54 11.35
N GLU A 80 14.80 -9.65 11.73
CA GLU A 80 14.11 -10.93 11.84
C GLU A 80 13.44 -11.31 10.50
N ARG A 81 13.09 -12.59 10.40
CA ARG A 81 12.55 -13.21 9.19
C ARG A 81 11.03 -13.33 9.29
N PHE A 82 10.35 -12.91 8.25
CA PHE A 82 8.97 -13.31 7.97
C PHE A 82 8.97 -14.29 6.79
N TYR A 83 8.29 -15.42 6.93
CA TYR A 83 8.18 -16.42 5.87
C TYR A 83 6.82 -16.28 5.20
N LEU A 84 6.83 -15.99 3.90
CA LEU A 84 5.62 -15.96 3.07
C LEU A 84 5.56 -17.25 2.25
N HIS A 85 4.65 -18.17 2.60
CA HIS A 85 4.56 -19.45 1.91
C HIS A 85 3.87 -19.32 0.54
N PRO A 86 4.09 -20.29 -0.37
CA PRO A 86 3.37 -20.38 -1.63
C PRO A 86 1.86 -20.23 -1.48
N HIS A 87 1.26 -19.44 -2.37
CA HIS A 87 -0.18 -19.16 -2.45
C HIS A 87 -0.80 -18.49 -1.21
N GLU A 88 0.02 -17.94 -0.32
CA GLU A 88 -0.46 -17.12 0.78
C GLU A 88 -0.55 -15.64 0.41
N LEU A 89 -1.66 -15.00 0.79
CA LEU A 89 -1.84 -13.56 0.76
C LEU A 89 -1.63 -12.99 2.17
N VAL A 90 -0.68 -12.07 2.30
CA VAL A 90 -0.40 -11.34 3.54
C VAL A 90 -0.48 -9.85 3.27
N LEU A 91 -1.13 -9.10 4.17
CA LEU A 91 -1.08 -7.65 4.14
C LEU A 91 0.12 -7.16 4.94
N ALA A 92 0.82 -6.16 4.45
CA ALA A 92 1.90 -5.50 5.17
C ALA A 92 1.83 -3.98 5.02
N GLY A 93 2.19 -3.22 6.05
CA GLY A 93 2.34 -1.78 5.91
C GLY A 93 3.65 -1.42 5.21
N THR A 94 3.70 -0.29 4.52
CA THR A 94 4.98 0.35 4.17
C THR A 94 5.66 0.86 5.44
N LEU A 95 6.99 0.86 5.43
CA LEU A 95 7.78 1.54 6.46
C LEU A 95 7.61 3.06 6.36
N GLU A 96 7.55 3.56 5.13
CA GLU A 96 7.29 4.97 4.85
C GLU A 96 5.83 5.34 5.13
N HIS A 97 5.65 6.49 5.77
CA HIS A 97 4.44 7.27 5.79
C HIS A 97 4.52 8.34 4.68
N PHE A 98 3.46 8.41 3.88
CA PHE A 98 3.34 9.31 2.74
C PHE A 98 2.40 10.47 3.06
N ARG A 99 2.67 11.65 2.51
CA ARG A 99 1.68 12.71 2.33
C ARG A 99 1.85 13.32 0.95
N LEU A 100 0.89 13.10 0.07
CA LEU A 100 0.90 13.66 -1.29
C LEU A 100 0.27 15.06 -1.26
N PRO A 101 0.80 16.02 -2.04
CA PRO A 101 0.07 17.25 -2.31
C PRO A 101 -1.12 16.99 -3.25
N VAL A 102 -2.03 17.96 -3.37
CA VAL A 102 -3.27 17.82 -4.17
C VAL A 102 -3.02 17.81 -5.68
N ASP A 103 -1.85 18.23 -6.12
CA ASP A 103 -1.45 18.27 -7.53
C ASP A 103 -0.69 17.01 -7.98
N VAL A 104 -0.58 16.00 -7.12
CA VAL A 104 0.19 14.76 -7.38
C VAL A 104 -0.65 13.55 -7.03
N SER A 105 -0.67 12.55 -7.92
CA SER A 105 -1.10 11.19 -7.61
C SER A 105 0.07 10.22 -7.75
N ALA A 106 -0.10 8.98 -7.30
CA ALA A 106 0.94 7.98 -7.46
C ALA A 106 0.38 6.58 -7.67
N THR A 107 1.24 5.67 -8.12
CA THR A 107 0.92 4.26 -8.31
C THR A 107 2.00 3.40 -7.67
N VAL A 108 1.61 2.43 -6.85
CA VAL A 108 2.53 1.44 -6.29
C VAL A 108 2.68 0.28 -7.27
N THR A 109 3.92 -0.12 -7.53
CA THR A 109 4.24 -1.22 -8.44
C THR A 109 5.23 -2.19 -7.80
N SER A 110 5.17 -3.45 -8.24
CA SER A 110 6.16 -4.46 -7.85
C SER A 110 7.54 -4.08 -8.40
N ARG A 111 8.60 -4.39 -7.65
CA ARG A 111 9.95 -4.36 -8.21
C ARG A 111 10.17 -5.61 -9.06
N SER A 112 10.81 -5.45 -10.22
CA SER A 112 11.03 -6.55 -11.16
C SER A 112 11.80 -7.73 -10.53
N GLN A 113 12.71 -7.46 -9.59
CA GLN A 113 13.44 -8.48 -8.85
C GLN A 113 12.51 -9.39 -8.03
N TRP A 114 11.53 -8.80 -7.33
CA TRP A 114 10.53 -9.53 -6.56
C TRP A 114 9.58 -10.32 -7.46
N GLY A 115 9.12 -9.70 -8.55
CA GLY A 115 8.27 -10.39 -9.53
C GLY A 115 8.93 -11.65 -10.11
N ARG A 116 10.23 -11.61 -10.43
CA ARG A 116 10.97 -12.79 -10.90
C ARG A 116 11.19 -13.87 -9.83
N ALA A 117 11.08 -13.52 -8.55
CA ALA A 117 11.11 -14.47 -7.43
C ALA A 117 9.72 -15.05 -7.11
N GLY A 118 8.67 -14.66 -7.84
CA GLY A 118 7.29 -15.08 -7.59
C GLY A 118 6.52 -14.21 -6.61
N LEU A 119 7.12 -13.13 -6.09
CA LEU A 119 6.41 -12.18 -5.23
C LEU A 119 5.62 -11.18 -6.07
N VAL A 120 4.30 -11.23 -5.96
CA VAL A 120 3.38 -10.24 -6.52
C VAL A 120 2.96 -9.27 -5.43
N ILE A 121 3.15 -7.98 -5.70
CA ILE A 121 2.58 -6.90 -4.90
C ILE A 121 1.25 -6.53 -5.57
N ALA A 122 0.16 -7.11 -5.07
CA ALA A 122 -1.19 -7.01 -5.64
C ALA A 122 -1.99 -5.80 -5.11
N THR A 123 -1.32 -4.83 -4.51
CA THR A 123 -1.95 -3.67 -3.87
C THR A 123 -2.88 -2.93 -4.82
N ALA A 124 -4.03 -2.46 -4.33
CA ALA A 124 -4.81 -1.42 -5.02
C ALA A 124 -3.90 -0.25 -5.40
N THR A 125 -3.54 -0.16 -6.67
CA THR A 125 -2.28 0.48 -7.06
C THR A 125 -2.34 2.00 -6.98
N ALA A 126 -3.52 2.63 -6.97
CA ALA A 126 -3.68 4.08 -7.02
C ALA A 126 -3.61 4.74 -5.63
N VAL A 127 -2.69 5.70 -5.49
CA VAL A 127 -2.58 6.63 -4.37
C VAL A 127 -3.12 7.99 -4.81
N HIS A 128 -4.22 8.40 -4.20
CA HIS A 128 -4.95 9.60 -4.61
C HIS A 128 -4.27 10.90 -4.11
N PRO A 129 -4.52 12.04 -4.79
CA PRO A 129 -4.04 13.33 -4.33
C PRO A 129 -4.49 13.66 -2.90
N GLY A 130 -3.62 14.31 -2.14
CA GLY A 130 -3.88 14.60 -0.72
C GLY A 130 -3.83 13.38 0.21
N PHE A 131 -3.58 12.16 -0.29
CA PHE A 131 -3.41 10.97 0.56
C PHE A 131 -2.35 11.22 1.63
N CYS A 132 -2.63 10.78 2.85
CA CYS A 132 -1.77 10.89 4.01
C CYS A 132 -1.85 9.56 4.77
N GLY A 133 -0.75 8.86 5.01
CA GLY A 133 -0.76 7.55 5.68
C GLY A 133 0.35 6.61 5.22
N THR A 134 0.42 5.44 5.84
CA THR A 134 1.16 4.30 5.27
C THR A 134 0.33 3.61 4.21
N ILE A 135 0.98 3.05 3.21
CA ILE A 135 0.30 2.25 2.19
C ILE A 135 0.22 0.81 2.70
N THR A 136 -0.95 0.18 2.62
CA THR A 136 -1.06 -1.26 2.84
C THR A 136 -0.70 -1.98 1.55
N LEU A 137 0.19 -2.96 1.64
CA LEU A 137 0.67 -3.80 0.56
C LEU A 137 -0.01 -5.16 0.64
N GLU A 138 -0.41 -5.69 -0.52
CA GLU A 138 -0.93 -7.05 -0.65
C GLU A 138 0.18 -7.94 -1.22
N LEU A 139 0.80 -8.76 -0.37
CA LEU A 139 1.93 -9.62 -0.72
C LEU A 139 1.43 -11.03 -1.02
N LEU A 140 1.57 -11.47 -2.27
CA LEU A 140 1.19 -12.80 -2.71
C LEU A 140 2.42 -13.53 -3.27
N ASN A 141 2.72 -14.71 -2.72
CA ASN A 141 3.76 -15.58 -3.28
C ASN A 141 3.13 -16.54 -4.30
N LEU A 142 3.41 -16.32 -5.59
CA LEU A 142 3.03 -17.21 -6.68
C LEU A 142 4.12 -18.25 -7.02
N GLY A 143 5.26 -18.22 -6.33
CA GLY A 143 6.30 -19.23 -6.46
C GLY A 143 5.98 -20.50 -5.67
N GLU A 144 6.83 -21.52 -5.85
CA GLU A 144 6.66 -22.86 -5.24
C GLU A 144 7.45 -23.04 -3.94
N VAL A 145 8.23 -22.04 -3.52
CA VAL A 145 9.04 -22.08 -2.30
C VAL A 145 8.74 -20.88 -1.40
N PRO A 146 8.89 -21.01 -0.06
CA PRO A 146 8.70 -19.89 0.85
C PRO A 146 9.70 -18.74 0.56
N LEU A 147 9.18 -17.52 0.52
CA LEU A 147 9.99 -16.32 0.44
C LEU A 147 10.31 -15.81 1.84
N VAL A 148 11.57 -15.43 2.05
CA VAL A 148 12.00 -14.79 3.30
C VAL A 148 11.97 -13.28 3.11
N LEU A 149 11.09 -12.63 3.85
CA LEU A 149 10.95 -11.18 3.88
C LEU A 149 11.57 -10.63 5.17
N TYR A 150 12.24 -9.49 5.06
CA TYR A 150 12.81 -8.78 6.20
C TYR A 150 12.20 -7.37 6.27
N PRO A 151 11.61 -6.96 7.40
CA PRO A 151 11.23 -5.57 7.62
C PRO A 151 12.41 -4.62 7.33
N GLY A 152 12.12 -3.54 6.61
CA GLY A 152 13.09 -2.55 6.14
C GLY A 152 13.66 -2.80 4.74
N THR A 153 13.45 -3.97 4.12
CA THR A 153 13.89 -4.21 2.73
C THR A 153 13.00 -3.51 1.71
N SER A 154 13.59 -3.11 0.58
CA SER A 154 12.84 -2.51 -0.55
C SER A 154 11.99 -3.57 -1.24
N VAL A 155 10.67 -3.49 -1.06
CA VAL A 155 9.70 -4.52 -1.47
C VAL A 155 8.89 -4.10 -2.70
N ALA A 156 8.65 -2.80 -2.84
CA ALA A 156 7.87 -2.22 -3.94
C ALA A 156 8.51 -0.89 -4.36
N GLN A 157 7.95 -0.25 -5.37
CA GLN A 157 8.31 1.11 -5.75
C GLN A 157 7.05 1.92 -6.02
N ILE A 158 7.12 3.24 -5.83
CA ILE A 158 6.03 4.16 -6.11
C ILE A 158 6.42 5.08 -7.27
N VAL A 159 5.53 5.21 -8.24
CA VAL A 159 5.67 6.08 -9.41
C VAL A 159 4.68 7.23 -9.27
N PHE A 160 5.14 8.47 -9.46
CA PHE A 160 4.32 9.66 -9.25
C PHE A 160 3.88 10.27 -10.57
N TYR A 161 2.73 10.94 -10.55
CA TYR A 161 2.13 11.58 -11.71
C TYR A 161 1.56 12.95 -11.36
N ASP A 162 1.60 13.86 -12.34
CA ASP A 162 0.91 15.14 -12.23
C ASP A 162 -0.62 14.93 -12.23
N CYS A 163 -1.31 15.59 -11.30
CA CYS A 163 -2.77 15.54 -11.16
C CYS A 163 -3.36 16.95 -11.13
N LYS A 164 -3.75 17.48 -12.30
CA LYS A 164 -4.42 18.79 -12.38
C LYS A 164 -5.85 18.71 -11.85
N GLY A 165 -6.23 19.68 -11.01
CA GLY A 165 -7.58 19.75 -10.44
C GLY A 165 -7.88 18.66 -9.40
N GLY A 166 -6.84 18.10 -8.79
CA GLY A 166 -7.00 17.08 -7.75
C GLY A 166 -7.77 17.60 -6.55
N ILE A 167 -8.61 16.73 -5.99
CA ILE A 167 -9.35 16.95 -4.75
C ILE A 167 -8.69 16.10 -3.67
N PRO A 168 -8.50 16.63 -2.44
CA PRO A 168 -7.95 15.85 -1.34
C PRO A 168 -8.71 14.54 -1.10
N TYR A 169 -7.97 13.46 -0.90
CA TYR A 169 -8.52 12.18 -0.51
C TYR A 169 -9.02 12.19 0.95
N GLU A 170 -10.31 11.96 1.15
CA GLU A 170 -10.97 11.86 2.46
C GLU A 170 -11.49 10.45 2.77
N GLY A 171 -11.01 9.44 2.04
CA GLY A 171 -11.50 8.06 2.17
C GLY A 171 -11.00 7.33 3.42
N ALA A 172 -11.48 6.11 3.61
CA ALA A 172 -11.27 5.32 4.82
C ALA A 172 -9.80 5.02 5.19
N MET A 173 -8.89 5.14 4.22
CA MET A 173 -7.46 4.89 4.39
C MET A 173 -6.66 6.15 4.75
N ALA A 174 -7.31 7.31 4.88
CA ALA A 174 -6.64 8.54 5.29
C ALA A 174 -6.10 8.40 6.73
N HIS A 175 -4.89 8.89 6.93
CA HIS A 175 -4.12 8.96 8.17
C HIS A 175 -3.85 7.60 8.85
N ARG A 176 -3.98 6.49 8.13
CA ARG A 176 -3.71 5.15 8.67
C ARG A 176 -2.20 4.91 8.82
N THR A 177 -1.86 4.07 9.80
CA THR A 177 -0.50 3.58 10.05
C THR A 177 -0.51 2.06 10.14
N GLY A 178 0.51 1.41 9.59
CA GLY A 178 0.64 -0.04 9.53
C GLY A 178 -0.22 -0.71 8.45
N ALA A 179 -0.29 -2.04 8.50
CA ALA A 179 -1.18 -2.83 7.65
C ALA A 179 -2.65 -2.65 8.10
N HIS A 180 -3.55 -2.43 7.15
CA HIS A 180 -4.98 -2.27 7.45
C HIS A 180 -5.83 -3.11 6.51
N PHE A 181 -6.79 -3.85 7.07
CA PHE A 181 -7.79 -4.54 6.27
C PHE A 181 -8.93 -3.57 5.90
N ALA A 182 -9.41 -3.63 4.67
CA ALA A 182 -10.54 -2.80 4.27
C ALA A 182 -11.86 -3.36 4.81
N ASN A 183 -12.65 -2.53 5.49
CA ASN A 183 -14.02 -2.86 5.83
C ASN A 183 -14.91 -2.58 4.61
N LEU A 184 -15.11 -3.59 3.77
CA LEU A 184 -15.79 -3.50 2.49
C LEU A 184 -17.24 -3.00 2.63
N SER A 185 -17.93 -3.36 3.71
CA SER A 185 -19.33 -2.97 3.92
C SER A 185 -19.51 -1.48 4.24
N ARG A 186 -18.43 -0.75 4.54
CA ARG A 186 -18.48 0.72 4.74
C ARG A 186 -18.46 1.48 3.42
N ASP A 187 -18.05 0.84 2.33
CA ASP A 187 -18.15 1.46 1.01
C ASP A 187 -19.61 1.43 0.56
N LYS A 188 -20.22 2.61 0.40
CA LYS A 188 -21.60 2.73 -0.07
C LYS A 188 -21.80 2.02 -1.41
N LYS A 189 -20.79 1.99 -2.27
CA LYS A 189 -20.85 1.29 -3.56
C LYS A 189 -21.03 -0.22 -3.41
N MET A 190 -20.68 -0.79 -2.26
CA MET A 190 -20.83 -2.22 -1.96
C MET A 190 -22.17 -2.57 -1.34
N VAL A 191 -22.96 -1.61 -0.87
CA VAL A 191 -24.20 -1.87 -0.11
C VAL A 191 -25.42 -1.13 -0.65
N ASP A 192 -25.21 -0.05 -1.40
CA ASP A 192 -26.26 0.78 -1.96
C ASP A 192 -26.79 0.17 -3.26
N ARG A 193 -28.06 -0.22 -3.25
CA ARG A 193 -28.71 -0.83 -4.42
C ARG A 193 -28.94 0.17 -5.54
N GLU A 194 -29.11 1.46 -5.24
CA GLU A 194 -29.23 2.51 -6.25
C GLU A 194 -27.93 2.67 -7.03
N PHE A 195 -26.78 2.44 -6.40
CA PHE A 195 -25.50 2.39 -7.12
C PHE A 195 -25.43 1.20 -8.09
N TRP A 196 -26.05 0.06 -7.75
CA TRP A 196 -26.02 -1.15 -8.59
C TRP A 196 -26.98 -1.07 -9.77
N LEU A 197 -28.18 -0.54 -9.52
CA LEU A 197 -29.26 -0.42 -10.48
C LEU A 197 -29.91 0.95 -10.29
N PRO A 198 -29.38 2.00 -10.94
CA PRO A 198 -29.98 3.33 -10.90
C PRO A 198 -31.39 3.26 -11.49
N THR A 199 -32.39 3.78 -10.78
CA THR A 199 -33.76 3.93 -11.32
C THR A 199 -33.83 4.93 -12.46
#